data_AF-A0A529FF73-F1
#
_entry.id   AF-A0A529FF73-F1
#
_cell.length_a   1.000
_cell.length_b   1.000
_cell.length_c   1.000
_cell.angle_alpha   90.00
_cell.angle_beta   90.00
_cell.angle_gamma   90.00
#
_symmetry.space_group_name_H-M   'P 1'
#
loop_
_entity.id
_entity.type
_entity.pdbx_description
1 polymer ?
#
loop_
_entity_poly.entity_id
_entity_poly.type
_entity_poly.pdbx_seq_one_letter_code
_entity_poly.pdbx_strand_id
1 'polypeptide(L)'
;VLALDKQGRDQVPITGENARQFLELWKEKGLKSWATMQPNWLGAFATYTAVQALEGKDVPAFVKIPLPVIDNSNIDEYLARAKDFPADGYIYSPYDEELFKKLLAQK
;
A
#
# COMPACT_ATOMS: atom_id res chain seq x y z
N VAL A 1 -21.76 -5.18 6.40
CA VAL A 1 -22.71 -5.27 5.28
C VAL A 1 -22.50 -4.07 4.36
N LEU A 2 -22.26 -4.30 3.06
CA LEU A 2 -21.97 -3.22 2.10
C LEU A 2 -23.24 -2.42 1.76
N ALA A 3 -23.10 -1.22 1.22
CA ALA A 3 -24.25 -0.39 0.84
C ALA A 3 -25.16 -1.07 -0.20
N LEU A 4 -24.58 -1.76 -1.19
CA LEU A 4 -25.33 -2.50 -2.20
C LEU A 4 -25.97 -3.78 -1.63
N ASP A 5 -25.32 -4.46 -0.67
CA ASP A 5 -25.91 -5.58 0.07
C ASP A 5 -27.20 -5.13 0.78
N LYS A 6 -27.16 -3.97 1.45
CA LYS A 6 -28.33 -3.41 2.16
C LYS A 6 -29.50 -3.10 1.21
N GLN A 7 -29.22 -2.86 -0.06
CA GLN A 7 -30.21 -2.55 -1.08
C GLN A 7 -30.65 -3.79 -1.89
N GLY A 8 -30.12 -4.98 -1.59
CA GLY A 8 -30.38 -6.20 -2.36
C GLY A 8 -29.87 -6.10 -3.80
N ARG A 9 -28.78 -5.38 -4.02
CA ARG A 9 -28.19 -5.13 -5.35
C ARG A 9 -26.86 -5.86 -5.49
N ASP A 10 -26.56 -6.27 -6.71
CA ASP A 10 -25.25 -6.82 -7.07
C ASP A 10 -24.14 -5.80 -6.79
N GLN A 11 -22.99 -6.32 -6.39
CA GLN A 11 -21.79 -5.50 -6.24
C GLN A 11 -21.28 -5.07 -7.61
N VAL A 12 -20.88 -3.80 -7.72
CA VAL A 12 -20.15 -3.26 -8.87
C VAL A 12 -18.65 -3.38 -8.61
N PRO A 13 -17.77 -3.18 -9.61
CA PRO A 13 -16.35 -3.04 -9.33
C PRO A 13 -16.09 -1.93 -8.29
N ILE A 14 -15.37 -2.24 -7.21
CA ILE A 14 -15.13 -1.31 -6.11
C ILE A 14 -13.66 -0.89 -6.10
N THR A 15 -13.40 0.39 -5.88
CA THR A 15 -12.05 0.89 -5.61
C THR A 15 -11.84 1.11 -4.11
N GLY A 16 -10.61 0.96 -3.62
CA GLY A 16 -10.29 1.25 -2.22
C GLY A 16 -8.81 1.54 -1.99
N GLU A 17 -8.43 1.54 -0.71
CA GLU A 17 -7.04 1.60 -0.27
C GLU A 17 -6.59 0.27 0.35
N ASN A 18 -5.38 0.23 0.92
CA ASN A 18 -4.80 -0.95 1.57
C ASN A 18 -5.24 -1.16 3.03
N ALA A 19 -6.39 -0.60 3.42
CA ALA A 19 -6.98 -0.85 4.73
C ALA A 19 -7.27 -2.35 4.89
N ARG A 20 -6.77 -2.97 5.95
CA ARG A 20 -6.88 -4.42 6.17
C ARG A 20 -8.33 -4.91 6.11
N GLN A 21 -9.24 -4.19 6.75
CA GLN A 21 -10.68 -4.51 6.77
C GLN A 21 -11.28 -4.57 5.37
N PHE A 22 -10.84 -3.70 4.46
CA PHE A 22 -11.30 -3.72 3.08
C PHE A 22 -10.73 -4.92 2.32
N LEU A 23 -9.45 -5.24 2.50
CA LEU A 23 -8.81 -6.38 1.85
C LEU A 23 -9.41 -7.71 2.32
N GLU A 24 -9.68 -7.85 3.62
CA GLU A 24 -10.36 -9.03 4.18
C GLU A 24 -11.78 -9.16 3.63
N LEU A 25 -12.56 -8.06 3.61
CA LEU A 25 -13.91 -8.03 3.06
C LEU A 25 -13.94 -8.36 1.56
N TRP A 26 -12.95 -7.87 0.82
CA TRP A 26 -12.78 -8.17 -0.59
C TRP A 26 -12.66 -9.67 -0.81
N LYS A 27 -11.78 -10.34 -0.06
CA LYS A 27 -11.63 -11.80 -0.16
C LYS A 27 -12.87 -12.54 0.32
N GLU A 28 -13.46 -12.14 1.44
CA GLU A 28 -14.68 -12.74 2.01
C GLU A 28 -15.83 -12.74 0.99
N LYS A 29 -16.02 -11.63 0.28
CA LYS A 29 -17.14 -11.43 -0.64
C LYS A 29 -16.83 -11.73 -2.11
N GLY A 30 -15.59 -12.13 -2.43
CA GLY A 30 -15.17 -12.38 -3.80
C GLY A 30 -15.33 -11.15 -4.72
N LEU A 31 -15.06 -9.95 -4.20
CA LEU A 31 -15.28 -8.71 -4.94
C LEU A 31 -14.36 -8.63 -6.18
N LYS A 32 -14.86 -8.01 -7.25
CA LYS A 32 -14.00 -7.48 -8.32
C LYS A 32 -13.59 -6.06 -7.88
N SER A 33 -12.33 -5.86 -7.55
CA SER A 33 -11.89 -4.57 -7.03
C SER A 33 -10.49 -4.19 -7.47
N TRP A 34 -10.11 -2.96 -7.16
CA TRP A 34 -8.79 -2.41 -7.37
C TRP A 34 -8.45 -1.48 -6.21
N ALA A 35 -7.23 -1.56 -5.67
CA ALA A 35 -6.79 -0.65 -4.62
C ALA A 35 -5.37 -0.17 -4.85
N THR A 36 -5.07 0.97 -4.24
CA THR A 36 -3.73 1.54 -4.19
C THR A 36 -3.47 2.12 -2.80
N MET A 37 -2.30 2.72 -2.60
CA MET A 37 -1.96 3.37 -1.35
C MET A 37 -0.91 4.45 -1.62
N GLN A 38 -0.97 5.55 -0.86
CA GLN A 38 0.26 6.28 -0.54
C GLN A 38 1.11 5.32 0.29
N PRO A 39 2.34 4.97 -0.12
CA PRO A 39 3.12 3.99 0.61
C PRO A 39 3.30 4.40 2.08
N ASN A 40 2.77 3.62 3.02
CA ASN A 40 2.78 3.99 4.43
C ASN A 40 4.21 4.08 5.01
N TRP A 41 5.22 3.55 4.31
CA TRP A 41 6.64 3.65 4.64
C TRP A 41 7.31 4.96 4.21
N LEU A 42 6.59 5.93 3.63
CA LEU A 42 7.13 7.24 3.24
C LEU A 42 7.83 7.97 4.40
N GLY A 43 7.37 7.82 5.64
CA GLY A 43 8.06 8.40 6.81
C GLY A 43 9.44 7.78 7.06
N ALA A 44 9.57 6.46 6.86
CA ALA A 44 10.86 5.78 6.96
C ALA A 44 11.80 6.21 5.83
N PHE A 45 11.28 6.33 4.60
CA PHE A 45 12.05 6.84 3.47
C PHE A 45 12.52 8.28 3.65
N ALA A 46 11.67 9.16 4.18
CA ALA A 46 12.03 10.55 4.48
C ALA A 46 13.13 10.62 5.56
N THR A 47 13.03 9.78 6.60
CA THR A 47 14.04 9.69 7.67
C THR A 47 15.38 9.19 7.12
N TYR A 48 15.35 8.12 6.33
CA TYR A 48 16.53 7.59 5.65
C TYR A 48 17.21 8.67 4.78
N THR A 49 16.42 9.37 3.96
CA THR A 49 16.93 10.44 3.08
C THR A 49 17.57 11.58 3.88
N ALA A 50 16.98 11.98 5.01
CA ALA A 50 17.56 12.99 5.88
C ALA A 50 18.91 12.56 6.46
N VAL A 51 19.06 11.30 6.88
CA VAL A 51 20.35 10.75 7.34
C VAL A 51 21.39 10.79 6.22
N GLN A 52 21.04 10.39 5.00
CA GLN A 52 21.95 10.44 3.85
C GLN A 52 22.46 11.87 3.59
N ALA A 53 21.57 12.86 3.69
CA ALA A 53 21.94 14.27 3.54
C ALA A 53 22.87 14.76 4.67
N LEU A 54 22.60 14.36 5.92
CA LEU A 54 23.44 14.69 7.08
C LEU A 54 24.85 14.05 6.99
N GLU A 55 24.97 12.91 6.32
CA GLU A 55 26.25 12.26 6.00
C GLU A 55 26.99 12.91 4.80
N GLY A 56 26.44 13.99 4.23
CA GLY A 56 27.06 14.73 3.13
C GLY A 56 26.84 14.11 1.75
N LYS A 57 25.91 13.17 1.61
CA LYS A 57 25.51 12.64 0.28
C LYS A 57 24.59 13.64 -0.41
N ASP A 58 24.73 13.74 -1.73
CA ASP A 58 23.78 14.51 -2.55
C ASP A 58 22.44 13.78 -2.60
N VAL A 59 21.35 14.50 -2.33
CA VAL A 59 19.99 13.96 -2.33
C VAL A 59 19.10 14.79 -3.26
N PRO A 60 18.30 14.14 -4.12
CA PRO A 60 17.44 14.86 -5.06
C PRO A 60 16.37 15.69 -4.33
N ALA A 61 16.11 16.90 -4.84
CA ALA A 61 15.06 17.78 -4.31
C ALA A 61 13.64 17.22 -4.53
N PHE A 62 13.47 16.33 -5.51
CA PHE A 62 12.21 15.66 -5.81
C PHE A 62 12.46 14.19 -6.12
N VAL A 63 11.67 13.31 -5.50
CA VAL A 63 11.69 11.87 -5.75
C VAL A 63 10.29 11.43 -6.16
N LYS A 64 10.17 10.80 -7.34
CA LYS A 64 8.90 10.18 -7.75
C LYS A 64 8.73 8.85 -7.03
N ILE A 65 7.61 8.70 -6.33
CA ILE A 65 7.28 7.48 -5.60
C ILE A 65 6.23 6.69 -6.40
N PRO A 66 6.53 5.44 -6.82
CA PRO A 66 5.54 4.61 -7.50
C PRO A 66 4.44 4.21 -6.52
N LEU A 67 3.18 4.27 -6.96
CA LEU A 67 2.05 3.81 -6.18
C LEU A 67 1.88 2.30 -6.34
N PRO A 68 1.86 1.52 -5.24
CA PRO A 68 1.55 0.11 -5.29
C PRO A 68 0.13 -0.13 -5.81
N VAL A 69 -0.07 -1.25 -6.48
CA VAL A 69 -1.39 -1.69 -6.96
C VAL A 69 -1.74 -3.01 -6.32
N ILE A 70 -2.97 -3.09 -5.80
CA ILE A 70 -3.58 -4.31 -5.31
C ILE A 70 -4.78 -4.61 -6.22
N ASP A 71 -4.82 -5.81 -6.78
CA ASP A 71 -5.94 -6.30 -7.56
C ASP A 71 -6.24 -7.77 -7.22
N ASN A 72 -7.21 -8.35 -7.92
CA ASN A 72 -7.62 -9.74 -7.69
C ASN A 72 -6.49 -10.76 -7.90
N SER A 73 -5.42 -10.42 -8.62
CA SER A 73 -4.28 -11.31 -8.87
C SER A 73 -3.28 -11.37 -7.70
N ASN A 74 -3.22 -10.35 -6.85
CA ASN A 74 -2.18 -10.25 -5.80
C ASN A 74 -2.70 -9.97 -4.38
N ILE A 75 -4.02 -9.82 -4.18
CA ILE A 75 -4.59 -9.57 -2.85
C ILE A 75 -4.20 -10.63 -1.80
N ASP A 76 -4.05 -11.89 -2.20
CA ASP A 76 -3.68 -12.97 -1.29
C ASP A 76 -2.27 -12.78 -0.70
N GLU A 77 -1.35 -12.14 -1.44
CA GLU A 77 0.00 -11.82 -0.96
C GLU A 77 -0.02 -10.75 0.14
N TYR A 78 -0.97 -9.83 0.07
CA TYR A 78 -1.19 -8.84 1.13
C TYR A 78 -1.81 -9.50 2.36
N LEU A 79 -2.86 -10.30 2.18
CA LEU A 79 -3.56 -10.97 3.28
C LEU A 79 -2.70 -12.02 3.99
N ALA A 80 -1.73 -12.65 3.31
CA ALA A 80 -0.78 -13.56 3.94
C ALA A 80 0.03 -12.89 5.08
N ARG A 81 0.20 -11.57 5.03
CA ARG A 81 0.90 -10.78 6.06
C ARG A 81 -0.05 -10.14 7.07
N ALA A 82 -1.37 -10.32 6.96
CA ALA A 82 -2.35 -9.60 7.79
C ALA A 82 -2.10 -9.70 9.30
N LYS A 83 -1.56 -10.83 9.78
CA LYS A 83 -1.21 -11.05 11.19
C LYS A 83 -0.12 -10.10 11.72
N ASP A 84 0.69 -9.53 10.84
CA ASP A 84 1.77 -8.61 11.18
C ASP A 84 1.26 -7.15 11.29
N PHE A 85 -0.04 -6.92 11.04
CA PHE A 85 -0.67 -5.60 11.03
C PHE A 85 -1.87 -5.54 11.99
N PRO A 86 -2.16 -4.37 12.58
CA PRO A 86 -3.39 -4.16 13.36
C PRO A 86 -4.65 -4.50 12.55
N ALA A 87 -5.68 -5.01 13.23
CA ALA A 87 -6.95 -5.37 12.59
C ALA A 87 -7.66 -4.18 11.94
N ASP A 88 -7.47 -2.98 12.49
CA ASP A 88 -7.95 -1.69 12.00
C ASP A 88 -6.86 -0.90 11.25
N GLY A 89 -5.75 -1.55 10.90
CA GLY A 89 -4.60 -0.94 10.25
C GLY A 89 -4.58 -1.06 8.73
N TYR A 90 -3.42 -0.71 8.15
CA TYR A 90 -3.15 -0.74 6.72
C TYR A 90 -2.03 -1.73 6.42
N ILE A 91 -2.26 -2.66 5.48
CA ILE A 91 -1.23 -3.60 5.04
C ILE A 91 -0.42 -2.92 3.95
N TYR A 92 0.76 -2.38 4.30
CA TYR A 92 1.61 -1.69 3.33
C TYR A 92 2.40 -2.65 2.45
N SER A 93 2.73 -2.21 1.24
CA SER A 93 3.68 -2.90 0.36
C SER A 93 5.03 -3.09 1.05
N PRO A 94 5.75 -4.21 0.84
CA PRO A 94 7.09 -4.40 1.38
C PRO A 94 8.04 -3.25 1.00
N TYR A 95 9.00 -2.95 1.87
CA TYR A 95 10.06 -1.99 1.64
C TYR A 95 11.35 -2.47 2.32
N ASP A 96 12.49 -2.04 1.81
CA ASP A 96 13.82 -2.28 2.36
C ASP A 96 14.77 -1.11 2.00
N GLU A 97 15.99 -1.14 2.52
CA GLU A 97 16.99 -0.12 2.21
C GLU A 97 17.38 -0.10 0.72
N GLU A 98 17.33 -1.23 0.03
CA GLU A 98 17.67 -1.31 -1.40
C GLU A 98 16.63 -0.58 -2.26
N LEU A 99 15.35 -0.68 -1.92
CA LEU A 99 14.30 0.14 -2.51
C LEU A 99 14.59 1.63 -2.29
N PHE A 100 14.96 2.03 -1.08
CA PHE A 100 15.26 3.44 -0.78
C PHE A 100 16.45 3.97 -1.58
N LYS A 101 17.53 3.18 -1.69
CA LYS A 101 18.68 3.51 -2.54
C LYS A 101 18.28 3.68 -4.01
N LYS A 102 17.46 2.76 -4.54
CA LYS A 102 16.94 2.85 -5.92
C LYS A 102 16.09 4.10 -6.12
N LEU A 103 15.24 4.45 -5.15
CA LEU A 103 14.39 5.63 -5.23
C LEU A 103 15.21 6.93 -5.26
N LEU A 104 16.29 7.03 -4.47
CA LEU A 104 17.18 8.21 -4.48
C LEU A 104 18.07 8.28 -5.72
N ALA A 105 18.33 7.16 -6.40
CA ALA A 105 19.14 7.11 -7.61
C ALA A 105 18.37 7.45 -8.91
N GLN A 106 17.09 7.81 -8.82
CA GLN A 106 16.30 8.25 -9.97
C GLN A 106 16.91 9.51 -10.60
N LYS A 107 16.96 9.57 -11.94
CA LYS A 107 17.43 10.73 -12.72
C LYS A 107 16.28 11.46 -13.38
#